data_AF-A0A821P7C9-F1
#
_entry.id   AF-A0A821P7C9-F1
#
_cell.length_a   1.000
_cell.length_b   1.000
_cell.length_c   1.000
_cell.angle_alpha   90.00
_cell.angle_beta   90.00
_cell.angle_gamma   90.00
#
_symmetry.space_group_name_H-M   'P 1'
#
loop_
_entity.id
_entity.type
_entity.pdbx_description
1 polymer ?
#
loop_
_entity_poly.entity_id
_entity_poly.type
_entity_poly.pdbx_seq_one_letter_code
_entity_poly.pdbx_strand_id
1 'polypeptide(L)'
;KQSLALKDSDISLSLVAQGVQCYKEEVRRHVQSLSPALFQLSINKDNTTGIRVDPAIDICDNFLAGRCHNTVKKCDKLHLCREFGHCKIPKCRFPHDFNHGQNLRIVQQMNCADINCELLVKLIQLKKSSERKFGS
;
A
#
# COMPACT_ATOMS: atom_id res chain seq x y z
N LYS A 1 57.80 10.06 12.06
CA LYS A 1 57.19 10.39 10.74
C LYS A 1 56.36 9.19 10.30
N GLN A 2 55.11 9.09 10.74
CA GLN A 2 54.19 8.04 10.30
C GLN A 2 53.41 8.58 9.10
N SER A 3 53.50 7.84 7.99
CA SER A 3 52.90 8.14 6.69
C SER A 3 51.41 7.84 6.74
N LEU A 4 50.59 8.89 6.60
CA LEU A 4 49.16 8.81 6.36
C LEU A 4 48.94 8.49 4.87
N ALA A 5 49.17 7.24 4.48
CA ALA A 5 48.73 6.71 3.19
C ALA A 5 47.30 6.18 3.35
N LEU A 6 46.32 7.09 3.42
CA LEU A 6 44.91 6.73 3.20
C LEU A 6 44.77 6.37 1.73
N LYS A 7 44.49 5.10 1.47
CA LYS A 7 44.44 4.51 0.14
C LYS A 7 43.27 5.13 -0.62
N ASP A 8 43.53 5.65 -1.82
CA ASP A 8 42.52 6.25 -2.72
C ASP A 8 41.30 5.34 -3.01
N SER A 9 41.44 4.03 -2.77
CA SER A 9 40.36 3.04 -2.82
C SER A 9 39.26 3.27 -1.77
N ASP A 10 39.59 3.76 -0.58
CA ASP A 10 38.64 3.90 0.53
C ASP A 10 37.75 5.15 0.35
N ILE A 11 38.28 6.19 -0.28
CA ILE A 11 37.54 7.40 -0.65
C ILE A 11 36.51 7.06 -1.73
N SER A 12 36.90 6.25 -2.71
CA SER A 12 36.00 5.79 -3.80
C SER A 12 34.82 4.99 -3.26
N LEU A 13 35.03 4.10 -2.28
CA LEU A 13 33.96 3.32 -1.65
C LEU A 13 33.02 4.18 -0.81
N SER A 14 33.53 5.16 -0.07
CA SER A 14 32.70 6.05 0.75
C SER A 14 31.79 6.96 -0.10
N LEU A 15 32.28 7.46 -1.24
CA LEU A 15 31.48 8.26 -2.19
C LEU A 15 30.37 7.41 -2.84
N VAL A 16 30.67 6.16 -3.21
CA VAL A 16 29.66 5.23 -3.73
C VAL A 16 28.61 4.93 -2.67
N ALA A 17 29.00 4.69 -1.43
CA ALA A 17 28.06 4.46 -0.32
C ALA A 17 27.15 5.67 -0.07
N GLN A 18 27.70 6.88 -0.11
CA GLN A 18 26.94 8.12 0.05
C GLN A 18 25.95 8.35 -1.11
N GLY A 19 26.36 8.06 -2.35
CA GLY A 19 25.49 8.11 -3.53
C GLY A 19 24.33 7.13 -3.43
N VAL A 20 24.58 5.87 -3.03
CA VAL A 20 23.54 4.86 -2.81
C VAL A 20 22.57 5.30 -1.72
N GLN A 21 23.07 5.88 -0.63
CA GLN A 21 22.22 6.35 0.46
C GLN A 21 21.34 7.54 0.03
N CYS A 22 21.88 8.48 -0.75
CA CYS A 22 21.12 9.60 -1.28
C CYS A 22 19.96 9.11 -2.19
N TYR A 23 20.27 8.17 -3.09
CA TYR A 23 19.27 7.56 -3.97
C TYR A 23 18.16 6.83 -3.19
N LYS A 24 18.52 6.09 -2.12
CA LYS A 24 17.54 5.43 -1.24
C LYS A 24 16.58 6.45 -0.60
N GLU A 25 17.08 7.58 -0.14
CA GLU A 25 16.25 8.64 0.46
C GLU A 25 15.37 9.36 -0.56
N GLU A 26 15.81 9.49 -1.80
CA GLU A 26 15.01 10.05 -2.88
C GLU A 26 13.86 9.12 -3.29
N VAL A 27 14.16 7.83 -3.50
CA VAL A 27 13.13 6.79 -3.72
C VAL A 27 12.14 6.76 -2.55
N ARG A 28 12.63 6.86 -1.32
CA ARG A 28 11.78 6.92 -0.13
C ARG A 28 10.83 8.11 -0.17
N ARG A 29 11.34 9.31 -0.41
CA ARG A 29 10.52 10.52 -0.54
C ARG A 29 9.49 10.39 -1.65
N HIS A 30 9.87 9.84 -2.80
CA HIS A 30 8.98 9.63 -3.92
C HIS A 30 7.85 8.65 -3.57
N VAL A 31 8.17 7.47 -3.03
CA VAL A 31 7.18 6.46 -2.62
C VAL A 31 6.23 7.00 -1.54
N GLN A 32 6.76 7.74 -0.56
CA GLN A 32 5.96 8.38 0.49
C GLN A 32 5.05 9.49 -0.06
N SER A 33 5.45 10.16 -1.14
CA SER A 33 4.63 11.19 -1.79
C SER A 33 3.48 10.63 -2.64
N LEU A 34 3.61 9.40 -3.16
CA LEU A 34 2.61 8.80 -4.04
C LEU A 34 1.35 8.39 -3.26
N SER A 35 1.49 7.59 -2.21
CA SER A 35 0.41 7.31 -1.26
C SER A 35 0.95 6.58 -0.03
N PRO A 36 1.15 7.28 1.11
CA PRO A 36 1.67 6.67 2.33
C PRO A 36 0.68 5.67 2.95
N ALA A 37 -0.59 5.70 2.53
CA ALA A 37 -1.62 4.75 2.95
C ALA A 37 -1.54 3.39 2.22
N LEU A 38 -0.78 3.31 1.12
CA LEU A 38 -0.63 2.09 0.33
C LEU A 38 0.79 1.51 0.35
N PHE A 39 1.81 2.35 0.46
CA PHE A 39 3.19 1.91 0.36
C PHE A 39 3.92 2.05 1.68
N GLN A 40 4.48 0.95 2.16
CA GLN A 40 5.37 0.91 3.31
C GLN A 40 6.75 0.45 2.87
N LEU A 41 7.77 1.23 3.19
CA LEU A 41 9.15 0.83 2.94
C LEU A 41 9.62 -0.09 4.07
N SER A 42 10.17 -1.23 3.70
CA SER A 42 10.81 -2.15 4.65
C SER A 42 12.27 -2.36 4.26
N ILE A 43 13.17 -2.27 5.23
CA ILE A 43 14.56 -2.66 5.06
C ILE A 43 14.67 -4.13 5.49
N ASN A 44 15.10 -4.97 4.57
CA ASN A 44 15.28 -6.41 4.81
C ASN A 44 16.61 -6.67 5.55
N LYS A 45 16.76 -7.89 6.09
CA LYS A 45 17.97 -8.30 6.84
C LYS A 45 19.25 -8.28 5.99
N ASP A 46 19.11 -8.41 4.67
CA ASP A 46 20.20 -8.35 3.68
C ASP A 46 20.50 -6.91 3.20
N ASN A 47 19.94 -5.90 3.89
CA ASN A 47 20.08 -4.48 3.54
C ASN A 47 19.47 -4.09 2.17
N THR A 48 18.63 -4.97 1.60
CA THR A 48 17.79 -4.63 0.45
C THR A 48 16.58 -3.80 0.91
N THR A 49 16.18 -2.83 0.07
CA THR A 49 14.97 -2.04 0.32
C THR A 49 13.82 -2.69 -0.44
N GLY A 50 12.86 -3.22 0.31
CA GLY A 50 11.58 -3.69 -0.24
C GLY A 50 10.52 -2.59 -0.15
N ILE A 51 9.72 -2.47 -1.20
CA ILE A 51 8.46 -1.72 -1.13
C ILE A 51 7.37 -2.74 -0.82
N ARG A 52 6.74 -2.63 0.35
CA ARG A 52 5.55 -3.37 0.70
C ARG A 52 4.35 -2.56 0.28
N VAL A 53 3.43 -3.19 -0.43
CA VAL A 53 2.11 -2.63 -0.69
C VAL A 53 1.19 -3.18 0.38
N ASP A 54 0.85 -2.35 1.37
CA ASP A 54 -0.08 -2.69 2.43
C ASP A 54 -1.18 -1.63 2.48
N PRO A 55 -2.28 -1.83 1.73
CA PRO A 55 -3.40 -0.93 1.81
C PRO A 55 -3.93 -0.95 3.25
N ALA A 56 -3.91 0.20 3.92
CA ALA A 56 -4.57 0.40 5.21
C ALA A 56 -6.11 0.43 5.09
N ILE A 57 -6.65 -0.11 3.99
CA ILE A 57 -8.06 -0.13 3.63
C ILE A 57 -8.57 -1.55 3.56
N ASP A 58 -9.81 -1.74 3.97
CA ASP A 58 -10.47 -3.03 3.94
C ASP A 58 -11.94 -2.86 3.50
N ILE A 59 -12.56 -3.97 3.11
CA ILE A 59 -13.99 -4.06 2.84
C ILE A 59 -14.72 -4.18 4.19
N CYS A 60 -15.82 -3.44 4.33
CA CYS A 60 -16.63 -3.42 5.53
C CYS A 60 -17.44 -4.71 5.69
N ASP A 61 -17.03 -5.60 6.59
CA ASP A 61 -17.79 -6.85 6.84
C ASP A 61 -19.19 -6.60 7.41
N ASN A 62 -19.38 -5.52 8.17
CA ASN A 62 -20.70 -5.11 8.63
C ASN A 62 -21.61 -4.70 7.46
N PHE A 63 -21.07 -4.08 6.42
CA PHE A 63 -21.83 -3.74 5.23
C PHE A 63 -22.25 -5.00 4.47
N LEU A 64 -21.32 -5.96 4.32
CA LEU A 64 -21.61 -7.25 3.70
C LEU A 64 -22.68 -8.05 4.47
N ALA A 65 -22.72 -7.90 5.79
CA ALA A 65 -23.72 -8.51 6.67
C ALA A 65 -25.05 -7.72 6.75
N GLY A 66 -25.16 -6.55 6.11
CA GLY A 66 -26.33 -5.68 6.23
C GLY A 66 -26.48 -4.98 7.60
N ARG A 67 -25.42 -4.95 8.40
CA ARG A 67 -25.37 -4.38 9.77
C ARG A 67 -24.59 -3.07 9.86
N CYS A 68 -24.06 -2.54 8.75
CA CYS A 68 -23.41 -1.24 8.75
C CYS A 68 -24.48 -0.14 8.75
N HIS A 69 -24.95 0.21 9.95
CA HIS A 69 -25.92 1.30 10.17
C HIS A 69 -25.27 2.69 10.16
N ASN A 70 -23.93 2.74 10.19
CA ASN A 70 -23.21 4.00 10.17
C ASN A 70 -23.46 4.69 8.83
N THR A 71 -24.08 5.86 8.92
CA THR A 71 -24.16 6.83 7.82
C THR A 71 -22.79 6.95 7.15
N VAL A 72 -22.80 7.19 5.84
CA VAL A 72 -21.66 7.38 4.90
C VAL A 72 -20.50 8.27 5.44
N LYS A 73 -20.67 8.90 6.60
CA LYS A 73 -19.70 9.77 7.26
C LYS A 73 -18.81 9.06 8.29
N LYS A 74 -19.17 7.89 8.84
CA LYS A 74 -18.44 7.26 9.96
C LYS A 74 -17.70 5.96 9.66
N CYS A 75 -18.04 5.24 8.58
CA CYS A 75 -17.30 4.03 8.23
C CYS A 75 -16.01 4.41 7.47
N ASP A 76 -14.89 3.82 7.82
CA ASP A 76 -13.57 4.00 7.20
C ASP A 76 -13.23 2.87 6.21
N LYS A 77 -14.17 1.95 5.98
CA LYS A 77 -14.01 0.76 5.12
C LYS A 77 -14.88 0.83 3.86
N LEU A 78 -14.43 0.16 2.80
CA LEU A 78 -15.12 0.11 1.51
C LEU A 78 -16.43 -0.65 1.61
N HIS A 79 -17.49 -0.08 1.04
CA HIS A 79 -18.80 -0.69 0.85
C HIS A 79 -18.89 -1.24 -0.57
N LEU A 80 -18.10 -2.28 -0.85
CA LEU A 80 -18.02 -2.94 -2.14
C LEU A 80 -18.38 -4.41 -2.03
N CYS A 81 -18.69 -5.01 -3.18
CA CYS A 81 -18.72 -6.45 -3.32
C CYS A 81 -17.36 -7.07 -2.91
N ARG A 82 -17.42 -8.14 -2.12
CA ARG A 82 -16.22 -8.89 -1.70
C ARG A 82 -15.45 -9.46 -2.89
N GLU A 83 -16.17 -9.83 -3.94
CA GLU A 83 -15.61 -10.39 -5.18
C GLU A 83 -15.49 -9.35 -6.29
N PHE A 84 -15.43 -8.04 -5.98
CA PHE A 84 -15.27 -7.00 -7.00
C PHE A 84 -14.12 -7.33 -7.99
N GLY A 85 -14.35 -7.10 -9.29
CA GLY A 85 -13.45 -7.48 -10.39
C GLY A 85 -13.60 -8.92 -10.89
N HIS A 86 -14.10 -9.84 -10.05
CA HIS A 86 -14.32 -11.25 -10.40
C HIS A 86 -15.74 -11.75 -10.11
N CYS A 87 -16.63 -10.88 -9.63
CA CYS A 87 -17.99 -11.19 -9.27
C CYS A 87 -18.76 -11.66 -10.51
N LYS A 88 -19.17 -12.93 -10.49
CA LYS A 88 -19.95 -13.54 -11.59
C LYS A 88 -21.45 -13.46 -11.38
N ILE A 89 -21.90 -12.87 -10.25
CA ILE A 89 -23.32 -12.81 -9.90
C ILE A 89 -24.00 -11.73 -10.75
N PRO A 90 -24.89 -12.11 -11.69
CA PRO A 90 -25.66 -11.13 -12.44
C PRO A 90 -26.54 -10.34 -11.46
N LYS A 91 -26.53 -9.01 -11.56
CA LYS A 91 -27.25 -8.10 -10.64
C LYS A 91 -26.86 -8.30 -9.17
N CYS A 92 -25.57 -8.45 -8.88
CA CYS A 92 -25.10 -8.54 -7.51
C CYS A 92 -25.61 -7.38 -6.64
N ARG A 93 -26.10 -7.71 -5.44
CA ARG A 93 -26.69 -6.74 -4.51
C ARG A 93 -25.70 -5.73 -3.94
N PHE A 94 -24.40 -6.00 -4.07
CA PHE A 94 -23.34 -5.14 -3.54
C PHE A 94 -22.81 -4.20 -4.63
N PRO A 95 -22.44 -2.95 -4.29
CA PRO A 95 -21.87 -2.01 -5.23
C PRO A 95 -20.59 -2.54 -5.88
N HIS A 96 -20.47 -2.28 -7.18
CA HIS A 96 -19.27 -2.49 -7.99
C HIS A 96 -18.77 -1.14 -8.53
N ASP A 97 -18.88 -0.09 -7.73
CA ASP A 97 -18.43 1.24 -8.12
C ASP A 97 -17.76 1.92 -6.93
N PHE A 98 -16.58 2.48 -7.20
CA PHE A 98 -15.80 3.27 -6.27
C PHE A 98 -16.21 4.74 -6.24
N ASN A 99 -16.86 5.22 -7.30
CA ASN A 99 -17.24 6.62 -7.43
C ASN A 99 -18.54 6.97 -6.71
N HIS A 100 -19.06 6.07 -5.88
CA HIS A 100 -20.32 6.26 -5.19
C HIS A 100 -20.16 6.32 -3.66
N GLY A 101 -20.71 7.38 -3.07
CA GLY A 101 -20.93 7.53 -1.63
C GLY A 101 -19.67 7.31 -0.78
N GLN A 102 -19.71 6.27 0.07
CA GLN A 102 -18.65 5.96 1.04
C GLN A 102 -17.32 5.57 0.37
N ASN A 103 -17.36 4.93 -0.80
CA ASN A 103 -16.16 4.45 -1.47
C ASN A 103 -15.34 5.62 -2.01
N LEU A 104 -16.00 6.61 -2.62
CA LEU A 104 -15.34 7.79 -3.18
C LEU A 104 -14.59 8.57 -2.10
N ARG A 105 -15.24 8.77 -0.95
CA ARG A 105 -14.62 9.44 0.20
C ARG A 105 -13.34 8.74 0.65
N ILE A 106 -13.36 7.41 0.77
CA ILE A 106 -12.19 6.68 1.24
C ILE A 106 -11.08 6.71 0.19
N VAL A 107 -11.40 6.53 -1.09
CA VAL A 107 -10.40 6.62 -2.18
C VAL A 107 -9.74 8.00 -2.21
N GLN A 108 -10.52 9.07 -2.05
CA GLN A 108 -10.02 10.44 -1.94
C GLN A 108 -9.12 10.63 -0.71
N GLN A 109 -9.52 10.12 0.45
CA GLN A 109 -8.73 10.21 1.69
C GLN A 109 -7.38 9.50 1.59
N MET A 110 -7.28 8.43 0.81
CA MET A 110 -6.03 7.70 0.63
C MET A 110 -5.12 8.30 -0.45
N ASN A 111 -5.50 9.42 -1.07
CA ASN A 111 -4.81 9.95 -2.25
C ASN A 111 -4.65 8.90 -3.36
N CYS A 112 -5.68 8.06 -3.53
CA CYS A 112 -5.69 6.94 -4.47
C CYS A 112 -6.59 7.21 -5.68
N ALA A 113 -6.92 8.46 -5.95
CA ALA A 113 -7.82 8.83 -7.04
C ALA A 113 -7.31 8.33 -8.41
N ASP A 114 -5.99 8.26 -8.58
CA ASP A 114 -5.36 7.81 -9.82
C ASP A 114 -5.13 6.29 -9.89
N ILE A 115 -5.41 5.57 -8.81
CA ILE A 115 -5.18 4.13 -8.76
C ILE A 115 -6.37 3.41 -9.35
N ASN A 116 -6.08 2.50 -10.28
CA ASN A 116 -7.10 1.62 -10.83
C ASN A 116 -7.80 0.88 -9.68
N CYS A 117 -9.09 1.14 -9.55
CA CYS A 117 -10.00 0.55 -8.59
C CYS A 117 -9.92 -0.99 -8.53
N GLU A 118 -9.73 -1.65 -9.67
CA GLU A 118 -9.53 -3.10 -9.76
C GLU A 118 -8.22 -3.55 -9.08
N LEU A 119 -7.13 -2.78 -9.28
CA LEU A 119 -5.85 -3.05 -8.64
C LEU A 119 -5.95 -2.90 -7.12
N LEU A 120 -6.64 -1.88 -6.64
CA LEU A 120 -6.85 -1.66 -5.21
C LEU A 120 -7.56 -2.85 -4.54
N VAL A 121 -8.61 -3.40 -5.17
CA VAL A 121 -9.29 -4.60 -4.65
C VAL A 121 -8.38 -5.81 -4.65
N LYS A 122 -7.62 -6.04 -5.73
CA LYS A 122 -6.66 -7.16 -5.79
C LYS A 122 -5.65 -7.08 -4.66
N LEU A 123 -5.13 -5.89 -4.36
CA LEU A 123 -4.21 -5.68 -3.23
C LEU A 123 -4.86 -6.03 -1.87
N ILE A 124 -6.10 -5.61 -1.64
CA ILE A 124 -6.87 -5.95 -0.43
C ILE A 124 -7.09 -7.48 -0.32
N GLN A 125 -7.40 -8.15 -1.43
CA GLN A 125 -7.62 -9.60 -1.46
C GLN A 125 -6.34 -10.41 -1.24
N LEU A 126 -5.21 -9.94 -1.78
CA LEU A 126 -3.90 -10.54 -1.56
C LEU A 126 -3.50 -10.48 -0.08
N LYS A 127 -3.72 -9.33 0.57
CA LYS A 127 -3.49 -9.15 2.01
C LYS A 127 -4.24 -10.19 2.86
N LYS A 128 -5.54 -10.36 2.63
CA LYS A 128 -6.35 -11.39 3.33
C LYS A 128 -5.89 -12.82 3.08
N SER A 129 -5.27 -13.06 1.93
CA SER A 129 -4.75 -14.39 1.57
C SER A 129 -3.40 -14.67 2.23
N SER A 130 -2.57 -13.64 2.46
CA SER A 130 -1.34 -13.78 3.24
C SER A 130 -1.62 -13.99 4.73
N GLU A 131 -2.55 -13.24 5.34
CA GLU A 131 -2.86 -13.35 6.77
C GLU A 131 -3.31 -14.76 7.17
N ARG A 132 -4.08 -15.44 6.29
CA ARG A 132 -4.51 -16.84 6.52
C ARG A 132 -3.39 -17.87 6.53
N LYS A 133 -2.25 -17.59 5.87
CA LYS A 133 -1.13 -18.54 5.78
C LYS A 133 -0.16 -18.47 6.96
N PHE A 134 -0.21 -17.39 7.74
CA PHE A 134 0.69 -17.17 8.88
C PHE A 134 -0.03 -17.22 10.24
N GLY A 135 -1.36 -17.34 10.26
CA GLY A 135 -2.18 -17.41 11.47
C GLY A 135 -2.61 -18.83 11.86
N SER A 136 -1.83 -19.86 11.54
CA SER A 136 -2.07 -21.27 11.90
C SER A 136 -0.92 -21.84 12.72
#